data_AF-A0A2M8CWA5-F1
#
_entry.id   AF-A0A2M8CWA5-F1
#
_cell.length_a   1.000
_cell.length_b   1.000
_cell.length_c   1.000
_cell.angle_alpha   90.00
_cell.angle_beta   90.00
_cell.angle_gamma   90.00
#
_symmetry.space_group_name_H-M   'P 1'
#
loop_
_entity.id
_entity.type
_entity.pdbx_description
1 polymer ?
#
loop_
_entity_poly.entity_id
_entity_poly.type
_entity_poly.pdbx_seq_one_letter_code
_entity_poly.pdbx_strand_id
1 'polypeptide(L)'
;MSDLYRKSGLPQDTFKLKKAFSLALKAGEMHVENIPDLAKREKSRDALEQFMLDQADAAKLLFTIKDGVPIKEREESAMASYIATFATYADKGFRNSLREFGIETIWFCMCVLMWIPLLKNAHAAQIIGIIGQPSDRTRELMAATIISGYERLKRELKNPDIEGHEKIKNLEHYKRTYPQGLRLINASALPEPLKSRSDAVLRELPGLGL
;
A
#
# COMPACT_ATOMS: atom_id res chain seq x y z
N MET A 1 1.43 -19.35 13.54
CA MET A 1 0.79 -18.65 12.40
C MET A 1 0.08 -17.45 13.01
N SER A 2 0.51 -16.21 12.73
CA SER A 2 0.13 -15.06 13.55
C SER A 2 -1.37 -14.77 13.49
N ASP A 3 -1.94 -14.47 14.65
CA ASP A 3 -3.33 -14.02 14.82
C ASP A 3 -3.65 -12.78 13.96
N LEU A 4 -2.62 -12.03 13.54
CA LEU A 4 -2.72 -10.81 12.75
C LEU A 4 -3.32 -11.04 11.35
N TYR A 5 -2.99 -12.14 10.65
CA TYR A 5 -3.60 -12.41 9.33
C TYR A 5 -5.10 -12.65 9.46
N ARG A 6 -5.53 -13.37 10.51
CA ARG A 6 -6.95 -13.58 10.80
C ARG A 6 -7.64 -12.25 11.14
N LYS A 7 -7.01 -11.41 11.98
CA LYS A 7 -7.51 -10.08 12.35
C LYS A 7 -7.62 -9.12 11.16
N SER A 8 -6.77 -9.27 10.14
CA SER A 8 -6.76 -8.41 8.95
C SER A 8 -8.07 -8.46 8.14
N GLY A 9 -8.82 -9.55 8.25
CA GLY A 9 -10.03 -9.81 7.46
C GLY A 9 -9.76 -10.18 5.99
N LEU A 10 -8.52 -10.54 5.64
CA LEU A 10 -8.19 -11.01 4.29
C LEU A 10 -8.80 -12.40 3.99
N PRO A 11 -9.10 -12.70 2.71
CA PRO A 11 -9.67 -13.99 2.32
C PRO A 11 -8.76 -15.16 2.70
N GLN A 12 -9.29 -16.14 3.44
CA GLN A 12 -8.49 -17.23 4.00
C GLN A 12 -8.09 -18.30 2.96
N ASP A 13 -8.77 -18.31 1.82
CA ASP A 13 -8.58 -19.22 0.68
C ASP A 13 -7.52 -18.72 -0.32
N THR A 14 -7.01 -17.50 -0.14
CA THR A 14 -5.96 -16.91 -1.00
C THR A 14 -4.56 -17.31 -0.52
N PHE A 15 -4.15 -18.56 -0.81
CA PHE A 15 -2.88 -19.13 -0.31
C PHE A 15 -1.64 -18.28 -0.62
N LYS A 16 -1.53 -17.71 -1.83
CA LYS A 16 -0.39 -16.88 -2.23
C LYS A 16 -0.31 -15.60 -1.41
N LEU A 17 -1.45 -14.94 -1.21
CA LEU A 17 -1.54 -13.73 -0.38
C LEU A 17 -1.20 -14.02 1.08
N LYS A 18 -1.75 -15.11 1.64
CA LYS A 18 -1.43 -15.55 3.00
C LYS A 18 0.06 -15.82 3.17
N LYS A 19 0.70 -16.47 2.19
CA LYS A 19 2.14 -16.70 2.17
C LYS A 19 2.91 -15.37 2.15
N ALA A 20 2.57 -14.46 1.26
CA ALA A 20 3.24 -13.16 1.15
C ALA A 20 3.12 -12.32 2.43
N PHE A 21 1.91 -12.22 2.99
CA PHE A 21 1.67 -11.56 4.27
C PHE A 21 2.54 -12.17 5.38
N SER A 22 2.53 -13.50 5.49
CA SER A 22 3.25 -14.20 6.57
C SER A 22 4.76 -14.04 6.45
N LEU A 23 5.30 -14.11 5.23
CA LEU A 23 6.72 -13.91 4.99
C LEU A 23 7.15 -12.46 5.22
N ALA A 24 6.33 -11.49 4.79
CA ALA A 24 6.56 -10.07 5.04
C ALA A 24 6.58 -9.75 6.54
N LEU A 25 5.57 -10.23 7.29
CA LEU A 25 5.51 -10.06 8.74
C LEU A 25 6.73 -10.66 9.42
N LYS A 26 7.07 -11.91 9.10
CA LYS A 26 8.23 -12.58 9.68
C LYS A 26 9.54 -11.83 9.41
N ALA A 27 9.74 -11.37 8.18
CA ALA A 27 10.95 -10.60 7.83
C ALA A 27 10.99 -9.26 8.59
N GLY A 28 9.86 -8.57 8.71
CA GLY A 28 9.75 -7.34 9.49
C GLY A 28 9.99 -7.57 10.98
N GLU A 29 9.41 -8.61 11.57
CA GLU A 29 9.59 -8.97 12.98
C GLU A 29 11.08 -9.25 13.29
N MET A 30 11.75 -10.04 12.44
CA MET A 30 13.19 -10.29 12.57
C MET A 30 14.00 -8.99 12.47
N HIS A 31 13.65 -8.09 11.55
CA HIS A 31 14.31 -6.80 11.43
C HIS A 31 14.11 -5.93 12.69
N VAL A 32 12.89 -5.88 13.23
CA VAL A 32 12.56 -5.16 14.46
C VAL A 32 13.32 -5.73 15.66
N GLU A 33 13.43 -7.06 15.77
CA GLU A 33 14.18 -7.72 16.85
C GLU A 33 15.66 -7.31 16.91
N ASN A 34 16.24 -6.95 15.77
CA ASN A 34 17.62 -6.48 15.68
C ASN A 34 17.83 -5.02 16.13
N ILE A 35 16.76 -4.28 16.47
CA ILE A 35 16.86 -2.91 16.99
C ILE A 35 17.41 -2.96 18.44
N PRO A 36 18.55 -2.31 18.75
CA PRO A 36 19.17 -2.42 20.09
C PRO A 36 18.34 -1.82 21.22
N ASP A 37 17.66 -0.70 20.95
CA ASP A 37 16.89 0.05 21.94
C ASP A 37 15.48 -0.54 22.10
N LEU A 38 15.08 -0.84 23.34
CA LEU A 38 13.82 -1.54 23.64
C LEU A 38 12.59 -0.68 23.32
N ALA A 39 12.60 0.60 23.68
CA ALA A 39 11.47 1.50 23.42
C ALA A 39 11.26 1.71 21.91
N LYS A 40 12.35 1.88 21.15
CA LYS A 40 12.30 1.95 19.67
C LYS A 40 11.85 0.64 19.05
N ARG A 41 12.24 -0.50 19.62
CA ARG A 41 11.80 -1.82 19.16
C ARG A 41 10.29 -1.99 19.29
N GLU A 42 9.72 -1.65 20.45
CA GLU A 42 8.27 -1.72 20.69
C GLU A 42 7.52 -0.82 19.72
N LYS A 43 7.91 0.45 19.61
CA LYS A 43 7.31 1.39 18.64
C LYS A 43 7.39 0.89 17.20
N SER A 44 8.50 0.25 16.81
CA SER A 44 8.68 -0.28 15.46
C SER A 44 7.85 -1.55 15.21
N ARG A 45 7.60 -2.34 16.25
CA ARG A 45 6.70 -3.50 16.20
C ARG A 45 5.26 -3.06 15.96
N ASP A 46 4.77 -2.11 16.75
CA ASP A 46 3.42 -1.56 16.60
C ASP A 46 3.22 -0.92 15.21
N ALA A 47 4.23 -0.18 14.74
CA ALA A 47 4.23 0.40 13.41
C ALA A 47 4.19 -0.66 12.29
N LEU A 48 4.91 -1.78 12.46
CA LEU A 48 4.88 -2.90 11.53
C LEU A 48 3.49 -3.56 11.52
N GLU A 49 2.92 -3.87 12.69
CA GLU A 49 1.59 -4.49 12.77
C GLU A 49 0.52 -3.59 12.13
N GLN A 50 0.52 -2.31 12.47
CA GLN A 50 -0.41 -1.35 11.88
C GLN A 50 -0.20 -1.22 10.37
N PHE A 51 1.06 -1.20 9.90
CA PHE A 51 1.36 -1.21 8.47
C PHE A 51 0.75 -2.45 7.78
N MET A 52 0.92 -3.65 8.35
CA MET A 52 0.38 -4.88 7.78
C MET A 52 -1.15 -4.85 7.67
N LEU A 53 -1.83 -4.26 8.66
CA LEU A 53 -3.28 -4.06 8.68
C LEU A 53 -3.72 -2.99 7.66
N ASP A 54 -3.02 -1.88 7.55
CA ASP A 54 -3.33 -0.83 6.58
C ASP A 54 -3.16 -1.33 5.14
N GLN A 55 -2.14 -2.15 4.86
CA GLN A 55 -1.98 -2.80 3.55
C GLN A 55 -3.09 -3.83 3.29
N ALA A 56 -3.63 -4.45 4.34
CA ALA A 56 -4.75 -5.37 4.20
C ALA A 56 -6.03 -4.65 3.77
N ASP A 57 -6.25 -3.41 4.20
CA ASP A 57 -7.38 -2.59 3.72
C ASP A 57 -7.32 -2.33 2.22
N ALA A 58 -6.12 -2.04 1.69
CA ALA A 58 -5.91 -1.88 0.26
C ALA A 58 -6.17 -3.20 -0.50
N ALA A 59 -5.62 -4.31 -0.01
CA ALA A 59 -5.84 -5.64 -0.60
C ALA A 59 -7.32 -6.06 -0.58
N LYS A 60 -8.04 -5.82 0.53
CA LYS A 60 -9.49 -6.06 0.62
C LYS A 60 -10.24 -5.26 -0.43
N LEU A 61 -9.88 -3.99 -0.63
CA LEU A 61 -10.55 -3.14 -1.61
C LEU A 61 -10.43 -3.69 -3.03
N LEU A 62 -9.26 -4.23 -3.39
CA LEU A 62 -9.06 -4.88 -4.69
C LEU A 62 -9.98 -6.09 -4.87
N PHE A 63 -10.20 -6.88 -3.81
CA PHE A 63 -11.08 -8.05 -3.89
C PHE A 63 -12.57 -7.73 -3.85
N THR A 64 -12.96 -6.51 -3.50
CA THR A 64 -14.36 -6.07 -3.56
C THR A 64 -14.83 -5.64 -4.95
N ILE A 65 -13.92 -5.53 -5.92
CA ILE A 65 -14.24 -5.10 -7.28
C ILE A 65 -15.07 -6.20 -7.99
N LYS A 66 -16.23 -5.82 -8.54
CA LYS A 66 -17.18 -6.73 -9.21
C LYS A 66 -17.31 -6.41 -10.69
N ASP A 67 -16.23 -6.57 -11.44
CA ASP A 67 -16.16 -6.30 -12.89
C ASP A 67 -16.00 -7.58 -13.74
N GLY A 68 -16.14 -8.76 -13.12
CA GLY A 68 -15.99 -10.06 -13.77
C GLY A 68 -14.56 -10.60 -13.84
N VAL A 69 -13.54 -9.83 -13.44
CA VAL A 69 -12.16 -10.31 -13.36
C VAL A 69 -12.01 -11.24 -12.14
N PRO A 70 -11.43 -12.45 -12.29
CA PRO A 70 -11.22 -13.38 -11.19
C PRO A 70 -10.35 -12.82 -10.06
N ILE A 71 -10.64 -13.20 -8.82
CA ILE A 71 -9.84 -12.85 -7.63
C ILE A 71 -8.36 -13.23 -7.81
N LYS A 72 -8.10 -14.38 -8.45
CA LYS A 72 -6.74 -14.87 -8.73
C LYS A 72 -5.90 -13.89 -9.55
N GLU A 73 -6.51 -13.15 -10.47
CA GLU A 73 -5.82 -12.17 -11.30
C GLU A 73 -5.50 -10.87 -10.54
N ARG A 74 -6.11 -10.68 -9.36
CA ARG A 74 -5.80 -9.57 -8.44
C ARG A 74 -4.86 -9.96 -7.30
N GLU A 75 -4.53 -11.24 -7.15
CA GLU A 75 -3.66 -11.70 -6.07
C GLU A 75 -2.27 -11.02 -6.13
N GLU A 76 -1.72 -10.82 -7.33
CA GLU A 76 -0.42 -10.15 -7.50
C GLU A 76 -0.45 -8.69 -7.05
N SER A 77 -1.50 -7.95 -7.42
CA SER A 77 -1.75 -6.60 -6.90
C SER A 77 -1.91 -6.60 -5.38
N ALA A 78 -2.73 -7.50 -4.85
CA ALA A 78 -3.01 -7.57 -3.42
C ALA A 78 -1.78 -7.95 -2.58
N MET A 79 -0.84 -8.71 -3.16
CA MET A 79 0.38 -9.14 -2.47
C MET A 79 1.57 -8.19 -2.64
N ALA A 80 1.49 -7.22 -3.55
CA ALA A 80 2.63 -6.41 -3.97
C ALA A 80 3.32 -5.67 -2.82
N SER A 81 2.54 -5.03 -1.94
CA SER A 81 3.10 -4.34 -0.77
C SER A 81 3.80 -5.31 0.19
N TYR A 82 3.28 -6.53 0.37
CA TYR A 82 3.90 -7.53 1.24
C TYR A 82 5.18 -8.09 0.64
N ILE A 83 5.20 -8.37 -0.66
CA ILE A 83 6.41 -8.79 -1.37
C ILE A 83 7.49 -7.69 -1.28
N ALA A 84 7.11 -6.42 -1.44
CA ALA A 84 8.01 -5.29 -1.28
C ALA A 84 8.64 -5.27 0.11
N THR A 85 7.80 -5.32 1.16
CA THR A 85 8.24 -5.37 2.56
C THR A 85 9.17 -6.54 2.82
N PHE A 86 8.84 -7.74 2.33
CA PHE A 86 9.71 -8.91 2.43
C PHE A 86 11.06 -8.67 1.76
N ALA A 87 11.06 -8.12 0.53
CA ALA A 87 12.29 -7.84 -0.21
C ALA A 87 13.18 -6.79 0.49
N THR A 88 12.58 -5.82 1.19
CA THR A 88 13.28 -4.80 1.95
C THR A 88 13.93 -5.37 3.22
N TYR A 89 13.24 -6.24 3.95
CA TYR A 89 13.70 -6.70 5.27
C TYR A 89 14.43 -8.04 5.28
N ALA A 90 14.28 -8.88 4.27
CA ALA A 90 15.01 -10.13 4.22
C ALA A 90 16.51 -9.86 3.97
N ASP A 91 17.39 -10.38 4.82
CA ASP A 91 18.87 -10.24 4.72
C ASP A 91 19.44 -10.64 3.34
N LYS A 92 18.75 -11.54 2.62
CA LYS A 92 19.13 -12.02 1.28
C LYS A 92 18.48 -11.24 0.12
N GLY A 93 17.67 -10.22 0.44
CA GLY A 93 17.08 -9.25 -0.47
C GLY A 93 16.28 -9.84 -1.63
N PHE A 94 16.29 -9.10 -2.74
CA PHE A 94 15.55 -9.35 -3.98
C PHE A 94 15.69 -10.78 -4.53
N ARG A 95 16.88 -11.39 -4.41
CA ARG A 95 17.14 -12.76 -4.89
C ARG A 95 16.26 -13.80 -4.19
N ASN A 96 16.01 -13.62 -2.89
CA ASN A 96 15.14 -14.53 -2.16
C ASN A 96 13.67 -14.33 -2.55
N SER A 97 13.27 -13.09 -2.80
CA SER A 97 11.93 -12.77 -3.30
C SER A 97 11.66 -13.45 -4.65
N LEU A 98 12.62 -13.43 -5.58
CA LEU A 98 12.52 -14.15 -6.86
C LEU A 98 12.31 -15.65 -6.66
N ARG A 99 12.99 -16.26 -5.69
CA ARG A 99 12.85 -17.69 -5.38
C ARG A 99 11.49 -18.01 -4.74
N GLU A 100 11.01 -17.15 -3.84
CA GLU A 100 9.81 -17.40 -3.05
C GLU A 100 8.50 -17.12 -3.79
N PHE A 101 8.50 -16.17 -4.73
CA PHE A 101 7.29 -15.67 -5.40
C PHE A 101 7.32 -15.80 -6.93
N GLY A 102 8.47 -16.09 -7.54
CA GLY A 102 8.60 -16.20 -9.00
C GLY A 102 8.90 -14.87 -9.69
N ILE A 103 9.61 -14.95 -10.82
CA ILE A 103 10.16 -13.76 -11.51
C ILE A 103 9.06 -12.80 -11.97
N GLU A 104 7.97 -13.31 -12.56
CA GLU A 104 6.88 -12.50 -13.10
C GLU A 104 6.19 -11.66 -12.02
N THR A 105 5.79 -12.30 -10.91
CA THR A 105 5.17 -11.62 -9.77
C THR A 105 6.10 -10.56 -9.17
N ILE A 106 7.40 -10.87 -9.03
CA ILE A 106 8.38 -9.91 -8.53
C ILE A 106 8.56 -8.73 -9.48
N TRP A 107 8.60 -8.99 -10.80
CA TRP A 107 8.69 -7.94 -11.81
C TRP A 107 7.49 -7.00 -11.75
N PHE A 108 6.28 -7.56 -11.67
CA PHE A 108 5.06 -6.79 -11.45
C PHE A 108 5.17 -5.91 -10.19
N CYS A 109 5.59 -6.48 -9.06
CA CYS A 109 5.76 -5.73 -7.80
C CYS A 109 6.80 -4.61 -7.93
N MET A 110 7.91 -4.85 -8.62
CA MET A 110 8.89 -3.79 -8.90
C MET A 110 8.29 -2.66 -9.73
N CYS A 111 7.56 -2.99 -10.80
CA CYS A 111 6.87 -2.01 -11.61
C CYS A 111 5.94 -1.14 -10.76
N VAL A 112 5.09 -1.76 -9.95
CA VAL A 112 4.21 -1.09 -8.98
C VAL A 112 4.99 -0.12 -8.08
N LEU A 113 6.11 -0.55 -7.50
CA LEU A 113 6.88 0.27 -6.57
C LEU A 113 7.58 1.45 -7.24
N MET A 114 7.93 1.36 -8.53
CA MET A 114 8.46 2.49 -9.30
C MET A 114 7.40 3.58 -9.54
N TRP A 115 6.13 3.21 -9.59
CA TRP A 115 5.04 4.16 -9.76
C TRP A 115 4.82 5.04 -8.53
N ILE A 116 5.03 4.54 -7.32
CA ILE A 116 4.82 5.33 -6.08
C ILE A 116 5.65 6.62 -6.04
N PRO A 117 6.98 6.61 -6.22
CA PRO A 117 7.78 7.83 -6.25
C PRO A 117 7.49 8.67 -7.50
N LEU A 118 7.21 8.03 -8.65
CA LEU A 118 6.85 8.74 -9.88
C LEU A 118 5.58 9.58 -9.68
N LEU A 119 4.52 9.02 -9.09
CA LEU A 119 3.25 9.72 -8.85
C LEU A 119 3.37 10.92 -7.90
N LYS A 120 4.45 10.98 -7.10
CA LYS A 120 4.76 12.12 -6.21
C LYS A 120 5.62 13.20 -6.88
N ASN A 121 6.15 12.94 -8.07
CA ASN A 121 7.04 13.85 -8.79
C ASN A 121 6.25 14.97 -9.49
N ALA A 122 6.73 16.22 -9.44
CA ALA A 122 6.05 17.35 -10.10
C ALA A 122 5.93 17.19 -11.64
N HIS A 123 6.86 16.48 -12.27
CA HIS A 123 6.91 16.21 -13.71
C HIS A 123 6.26 14.89 -14.11
N ALA A 124 5.57 14.22 -13.19
CA ALA A 124 5.01 12.89 -13.43
C ALA A 124 4.11 12.84 -14.68
N ALA A 125 3.29 13.85 -14.92
CA ALA A 125 2.44 13.92 -16.12
C ALA A 125 3.24 13.86 -17.43
N GLN A 126 4.39 14.55 -17.50
CA GLN A 126 5.26 14.55 -18.67
C GLN A 126 5.92 13.19 -18.87
N ILE A 127 6.45 12.61 -17.79
CA ILE A 127 7.11 11.30 -17.83
C ILE A 127 6.09 10.24 -18.27
N ILE A 128 4.89 10.25 -17.70
CA ILE A 128 3.79 9.33 -18.05
C ILE A 128 3.35 9.52 -19.50
N GLY A 129 3.36 10.76 -20.02
CA GLY A 129 3.13 11.03 -21.43
C GLY A 129 4.15 10.36 -22.36
N ILE A 130 5.37 10.08 -21.88
CA ILE A 130 6.43 9.41 -22.63
C ILE A 130 6.38 7.88 -22.45
N ILE A 131 6.27 7.41 -21.20
CA ILE A 131 6.38 5.96 -20.89
C ILE A 131 5.04 5.22 -20.98
N GLY A 132 3.93 5.94 -21.11
CA GLY A 132 2.59 5.39 -21.11
C GLY A 132 1.99 5.24 -19.71
N GLN A 133 0.72 4.84 -19.68
CA GLN A 133 -0.03 4.60 -18.44
C GLN A 133 0.38 3.27 -17.77
N PRO A 134 0.27 3.16 -16.43
CA PRO A 134 0.44 1.87 -15.78
C PRO A 134 -0.63 0.87 -16.24
N SER A 135 -0.35 -0.43 -16.11
CA SER A 135 -1.39 -1.46 -16.31
C SER A 135 -2.58 -1.24 -15.37
N ASP A 136 -3.76 -1.73 -15.75
CA ASP A 136 -4.97 -1.55 -14.94
C ASP A 136 -4.79 -2.11 -13.53
N ARG A 137 -4.17 -3.28 -13.39
CA ARG A 137 -3.86 -3.89 -12.08
C ARG A 137 -2.95 -3.01 -11.21
N THR A 138 -2.02 -2.28 -11.83
CA THR A 138 -1.16 -1.32 -11.14
C THR A 138 -1.94 -0.07 -10.74
N ARG A 139 -2.77 0.48 -11.63
CA ARG A 139 -3.62 1.63 -11.35
C ARG A 139 -4.58 1.34 -10.19
N GLU A 140 -5.22 0.17 -10.21
CA GLU A 140 -6.11 -0.26 -9.13
C GLU A 140 -5.39 -0.31 -7.77
N LEU A 141 -4.19 -0.91 -7.73
CA LEU A 141 -3.38 -0.97 -6.51
C LEU A 141 -2.96 0.44 -6.05
N MET A 142 -2.55 1.32 -6.95
CA MET A 142 -2.20 2.71 -6.62
C MET A 142 -3.40 3.45 -6.01
N ALA A 143 -4.59 3.30 -6.60
CA ALA A 143 -5.82 3.88 -6.06
C ALA A 143 -6.15 3.30 -4.69
N ALA A 144 -6.12 1.97 -4.52
CA ALA A 144 -6.40 1.31 -3.25
C ALA A 144 -5.43 1.73 -2.15
N THR A 145 -4.16 1.92 -2.49
CA THR A 145 -3.12 2.40 -1.57
C THR A 145 -3.38 3.85 -1.16
N ILE A 146 -3.74 4.74 -2.10
CA ILE A 146 -4.08 6.13 -1.79
C ILE A 146 -5.32 6.22 -0.90
N ILE A 147 -6.37 5.46 -1.23
CA ILE A 147 -7.61 5.41 -0.44
C ILE A 147 -7.33 4.92 0.99
N SER A 148 -6.56 3.85 1.14
CA SER A 148 -6.24 3.31 2.47
C SER A 148 -5.33 4.25 3.27
N GLY A 149 -4.37 4.88 2.60
CA GLY A 149 -3.53 5.91 3.21
C GLY A 149 -4.31 7.16 3.63
N TYR A 150 -5.37 7.51 2.91
CA TYR A 150 -6.29 8.58 3.29
C TYR A 150 -7.08 8.24 4.56
N GLU A 151 -7.58 7.00 4.67
CA GLU A 151 -8.23 6.53 5.90
C GLU A 151 -7.26 6.53 7.10
N ARG A 152 -6.00 6.12 6.87
CA ARG A 152 -4.94 6.20 7.88
C ARG A 152 -4.69 7.64 8.33
N LEU A 153 -4.55 8.59 7.39
CA LEU A 153 -4.38 10.01 7.69
C LEU A 153 -5.50 10.51 8.61
N LYS A 154 -6.76 10.19 8.32
CA LYS A 154 -7.90 10.60 9.17
C LYS A 154 -7.79 10.09 10.61
N ARG A 155 -7.22 8.89 10.82
CA ARG A 155 -6.94 8.35 12.16
C ARG A 155 -5.78 9.09 12.83
N GLU A 156 -4.70 9.33 12.09
CA GLU A 156 -3.49 10.01 12.60
C GLU A 156 -3.79 11.46 13.02
N LEU A 157 -4.62 12.20 12.28
CA LEU A 157 -5.00 13.57 12.66
C LEU A 157 -5.67 13.62 14.05
N LYS A 158 -6.42 12.57 14.41
CA LYS A 158 -7.11 12.45 15.70
C LYS A 158 -6.24 11.84 16.80
N ASN A 159 -5.06 11.32 16.48
CA ASN A 159 -4.20 10.66 17.45
C ASN A 159 -3.51 11.69 18.36
N PRO A 160 -3.72 11.69 19.70
CA PRO A 160 -3.07 12.64 20.61
C PRO A 160 -1.55 12.46 20.70
N ASP A 161 -1.03 11.28 20.36
CA ASP A 161 0.40 10.94 20.48
C ASP A 161 1.25 11.46 19.31
N ILE A 162 0.61 12.01 18.27
CA ILE A 162 1.31 12.62 17.14
C ILE A 162 1.37 14.13 17.36
N GLU A 163 2.57 14.70 17.26
CA GLU A 163 2.78 16.12 17.46
C GLU A 163 2.03 16.96 16.42
N GLY A 164 1.50 18.12 16.85
CA GLY A 164 0.68 18.98 15.97
C GLY A 164 1.42 19.43 14.71
N HIS A 165 2.72 19.71 14.81
CA HIS A 165 3.53 20.12 13.66
C HIS A 165 3.74 18.98 12.64
N GLU A 166 3.89 17.73 13.11
CA GLU A 166 3.98 16.55 12.25
C GLU A 166 2.65 16.31 11.52
N LYS A 167 1.52 16.50 12.21
CA LYS A 167 0.19 16.41 11.59
C LYS A 167 0.01 17.41 10.45
N ILE A 168 0.41 18.67 10.66
CA ILE A 168 0.35 19.72 9.63
C ILE A 168 1.18 19.28 8.41
N LYS A 169 2.45 18.92 8.64
CA LYS A 169 3.38 18.51 7.58
C LYS A 169 2.84 17.31 6.78
N ASN A 170 2.30 16.31 7.46
CA ASN A 170 1.72 15.13 6.81
C ASN A 170 0.47 15.50 6.02
N LEU A 171 -0.44 16.30 6.58
CA LEU A 171 -1.65 16.75 5.90
C LEU A 171 -1.33 17.53 4.62
N GLU A 172 -0.37 18.46 4.68
CA GLU A 172 0.08 19.22 3.50
C GLU A 172 0.69 18.30 2.43
N HIS A 173 1.53 17.35 2.85
CA HIS A 173 2.09 16.35 1.95
C HIS A 173 1.00 15.56 1.22
N TYR A 174 -0.02 15.09 1.95
CA TYR A 174 -1.11 14.31 1.37
C TYR A 174 -2.01 15.16 0.46
N LYS A 175 -2.36 16.38 0.87
CA LYS A 175 -3.13 17.34 0.04
C LYS A 175 -2.47 17.60 -1.30
N ARG A 176 -1.13 17.57 -1.37
CA ARG A 176 -0.39 17.70 -2.63
C ARG A 176 -0.34 16.38 -3.42
N THR A 177 0.04 15.28 -2.77
CA THR A 177 0.44 14.05 -3.47
C THR A 177 -0.74 13.16 -3.87
N TYR A 178 -1.78 13.05 -3.04
CA TYR A 178 -2.90 12.14 -3.30
C TYR A 178 -3.78 12.60 -4.47
N PRO A 179 -4.19 13.88 -4.56
CA PRO A 179 -4.98 14.33 -5.70
C PRO A 179 -4.23 14.21 -7.02
N GLN A 180 -2.93 14.53 -7.01
CA GLN A 180 -2.08 14.33 -8.17
C GLN A 180 -2.03 12.85 -8.57
N GLY A 181 -1.71 11.96 -7.63
CA GLY A 181 -1.62 10.52 -7.88
C GLY A 181 -2.89 9.97 -8.52
N LEU A 182 -4.05 10.26 -7.94
CA LEU A 182 -5.36 9.81 -8.44
C LEU A 182 -5.68 10.33 -9.86
N ARG A 183 -5.31 11.57 -10.18
CA ARG A 183 -5.48 12.12 -11.53
C ARG A 183 -4.57 11.43 -12.53
N LEU A 184 -3.30 11.21 -12.17
CA LEU A 184 -2.30 10.62 -13.07
C LEU A 184 -2.62 9.17 -13.44
N ILE A 185 -3.18 8.39 -12.51
CA ILE A 185 -3.64 7.02 -12.78
C ILE A 185 -5.06 6.96 -13.37
N ASN A 186 -5.64 8.10 -13.74
CA ASN A 186 -7.01 8.20 -14.26
C ASN A 186 -8.02 7.45 -13.39
N ALA A 187 -8.08 7.78 -12.10
CA ALA A 187 -8.91 7.05 -11.12
C ALA A 187 -10.42 7.08 -11.45
N SER A 188 -10.90 8.08 -12.19
CA SER A 188 -12.30 8.21 -12.61
C SER A 188 -12.74 7.13 -13.63
N ALA A 189 -11.78 6.45 -14.26
CA ALA A 189 -12.01 5.34 -15.18
C ALA A 189 -11.79 3.96 -14.54
N LEU A 190 -11.53 3.89 -13.23
CA LEU A 190 -11.39 2.62 -12.52
C LEU A 190 -12.75 1.98 -12.24
N PRO A 191 -12.79 0.66 -12.02
CA PRO A 191 -14.03 -0.01 -11.61
C PRO A 191 -14.43 0.39 -10.19
N GLU A 192 -15.72 0.20 -9.86
CA GLU A 192 -16.21 0.36 -8.50
C GLU A 192 -15.67 -0.75 -7.58
N PRO A 193 -15.40 -0.47 -6.28
CA PRO A 193 -15.63 0.81 -5.59
C PRO A 193 -14.47 1.81 -5.68
N LEU A 194 -13.42 1.54 -6.46
CA LEU A 194 -12.21 2.38 -6.49
C LEU A 194 -12.50 3.78 -7.02
N LYS A 195 -13.35 3.88 -8.04
CA LYS A 195 -13.76 5.17 -8.61
C LYS A 195 -14.45 6.05 -7.58
N SER A 196 -15.60 5.63 -7.04
CA SER A 196 -16.35 6.44 -6.08
C SER A 196 -15.55 6.79 -4.83
N ARG A 197 -14.71 5.88 -4.33
CA ARG A 197 -13.84 6.15 -3.17
C ARG A 197 -12.69 7.11 -3.51
N SER A 198 -12.14 7.05 -4.72
CA SER A 198 -11.13 8.02 -5.17
C SER A 198 -11.73 9.41 -5.31
N ASP A 199 -12.95 9.51 -5.84
CA ASP A 199 -13.69 10.78 -5.95
C ASP A 199 -13.96 11.39 -4.56
N ALA A 200 -14.30 10.54 -3.58
CA ALA A 200 -14.45 10.98 -2.19
C ALA A 200 -13.14 11.56 -1.63
N VAL A 201 -12.00 10.91 -1.86
CA VAL A 201 -10.68 11.45 -1.46
C VAL A 201 -10.43 12.81 -2.10
N LEU A 202 -10.67 12.96 -3.41
CA LEU A 202 -10.47 14.23 -4.13
C LEU A 202 -11.35 15.36 -3.61
N ARG A 203 -12.58 15.04 -3.19
CA ARG A 203 -13.55 16.01 -2.67
C ARG A 203 -13.27 16.40 -1.23
N GLU A 204 -12.94 15.43 -0.38
CA GLU A 204 -12.88 15.61 1.08
C GLU A 204 -11.50 16.04 1.56
N LEU A 205 -10.42 15.59 0.91
CA LEU A 205 -9.06 15.91 1.31
C LEU A 205 -8.73 17.42 1.36
N PRO A 206 -9.18 18.27 0.40
CA PRO A 206 -8.94 19.70 0.47
C PRO A 206 -9.53 20.36 1.72
N GLY A 207 -10.71 19.89 2.15
CA GLY A 207 -11.47 20.42 3.29
C GLY A 207 -11.04 19.92 4.67
N LEU A 208 -10.12 18.95 4.75
CA LEU A 208 -9.56 18.50 6.02
C LEU A 208 -8.68 19.60 6.64
N GLY A 209 -9.05 20.05 7.84
CA GLY A 209 -8.25 20.92 8.71
C GLY A 209 -7.86 20.20 10.00
N LEU A 210 -6.97 20.83 10.77
CA LEU A 210 -6.64 20.46 12.16
C LEU A 210 -7.48 21.27 13.14
#